data_AF-A0A4Q3VLA1-F1
#
_entry.id   AF-A0A4Q3VLA1-F1
#
_cell.length_a   1.000
_cell.length_b   1.000
_cell.length_c   1.000
_cell.angle_alpha   90.00
_cell.angle_beta   90.00
_cell.angle_gamma   90.00
#
_symmetry.space_group_name_H-M   'P 1'
#
loop_
_entity.id
_entity.type
_entity.pdbx_description
1 polymer ?
#
loop_
_entity_poly.entity_id
_entity_poly.type
_entity_poly.pdbx_seq_one_letter_code
_entity_poly.pdbx_strand_id
1 'polypeptide(L)'
;MKTLSILLLPALALLAGCGTSENGSAPQNVSAEQRAKDVQTEAQGTISWLEQLTPEQRQAALAQTPQIKATLAEVKDPALRARLDAMGIK
;
A
#
# COMPACT_ATOMS: atom_id res chain seq x y z
N MET A 1 41.05 -10.28 23.91
CA MET A 1 42.08 -9.37 23.38
C MET A 1 42.15 -9.54 21.87
N LYS A 2 42.39 -8.41 21.21
CA LYS A 2 42.49 -8.09 19.77
C LYS A 2 43.46 -8.97 18.95
N THR A 3 43.07 -9.29 17.71
CA THR A 3 43.88 -9.55 16.48
C THR A 3 42.88 -9.79 15.34
N LEU A 4 42.55 -8.87 14.41
CA LEU A 4 43.29 -8.10 13.41
C LEU A 4 44.11 -8.91 12.39
N SER A 5 43.60 -8.85 11.14
CA SER A 5 44.26 -8.98 9.82
C SER A 5 44.56 -10.37 9.25
N ILE A 6 44.05 -10.61 8.04
CA ILE A 6 44.76 -10.95 6.77
C ILE A 6 43.68 -11.13 5.68
N LEU A 7 43.48 -10.17 4.75
CA LEU A 7 44.10 -10.07 3.41
C LEU A 7 43.69 -11.17 2.42
N LEU A 8 42.82 -10.84 1.45
CA LEU A 8 42.91 -11.36 0.07
C LEU A 8 42.07 -10.49 -0.91
N LEU A 9 42.77 -9.69 -1.73
CA LEU A 9 42.33 -9.18 -3.05
C LEU A 9 42.30 -10.38 -4.05
N PRO A 10 41.65 -10.35 -5.25
CA PRO A 10 41.43 -9.18 -6.12
C PRO A 10 40.13 -9.13 -6.98
N ALA A 11 39.90 -7.94 -7.53
CA ALA A 11 39.42 -7.64 -8.88
C ALA A 11 38.26 -8.47 -9.49
N LEU A 12 37.10 -7.82 -9.62
CA LEU A 12 36.32 -7.90 -10.85
C LEU A 12 35.97 -6.48 -11.30
N ALA A 13 36.92 -5.87 -12.01
CA ALA A 13 36.62 -4.74 -12.87
C ALA A 13 36.06 -5.31 -14.18
N LEU A 14 34.74 -5.18 -14.41
CA LEU A 14 34.08 -5.22 -15.71
C LEU A 14 32.70 -4.55 -15.51
N LEU A 15 32.58 -3.27 -15.84
CA LEU A 15 32.16 -2.76 -17.16
C LEU A 15 30.63 -2.63 -17.29
N ALA A 16 30.24 -1.40 -17.59
CA ALA A 16 29.02 -0.98 -18.28
C ALA A 16 27.70 -0.98 -17.48
N GLY A 17 27.25 0.23 -17.13
CA GLY A 17 25.90 0.47 -16.65
C GLY A 17 25.74 1.86 -16.07
N CYS A 18 25.60 2.85 -16.94
CA CYS A 18 25.14 4.19 -16.59
C CYS A 18 23.84 4.09 -15.79
N GLY A 19 23.80 4.72 -14.63
CA GLY A 19 22.65 4.66 -13.72
C GLY A 19 23.03 5.10 -12.32
N THR A 20 23.61 6.30 -12.20
CA THR A 20 23.55 7.03 -10.94
C THR A 20 22.07 7.34 -10.67
N SER A 21 21.35 6.43 -10.02
CA SER A 21 20.09 6.78 -9.36
C SER A 21 20.46 7.53 -8.10
N GLU A 22 20.77 8.79 -8.33
CA GLU A 22 20.81 9.88 -7.39
C GLU A 22 19.65 9.70 -6.40
N ASN A 23 20.03 9.61 -5.13
CA ASN A 23 19.13 9.69 -4.00
C ASN A 23 18.60 11.14 -3.90
N GLY A 24 17.77 11.51 -4.88
CA GLY A 24 17.08 12.78 -5.00
C GLY A 24 15.59 12.50 -5.00
N SER A 25 15.02 12.29 -3.81
CA SER A 25 13.56 12.23 -3.64
C SER A 25 12.96 13.61 -3.91
N ALA A 26 12.82 13.97 -5.18
CA ALA A 26 11.88 15.01 -5.58
C ALA A 26 10.47 14.56 -5.14
N PRO A 27 9.65 15.45 -4.56
CA PRO A 27 8.28 15.09 -4.20
C PRO A 27 7.56 14.65 -5.47
N GLN A 28 7.22 13.36 -5.54
CA GLN A 28 6.51 12.82 -6.70
C GLN A 28 5.17 13.53 -6.78
N ASN A 29 4.98 14.32 -7.82
CA ASN A 29 3.71 14.98 -8.11
C ASN A 29 2.72 13.88 -8.51
N VAL A 30 2.09 13.28 -7.50
CA VAL A 30 1.18 12.14 -7.69
C VAL A 30 -0.04 12.65 -8.48
N SER A 31 -0.04 12.30 -9.76
CA SER A 31 -1.15 12.53 -10.70
C SER A 31 -2.46 12.02 -10.09
N ALA A 32 -3.58 12.72 -10.37
CA ALA A 32 -4.90 12.38 -9.83
C ALA A 32 -5.29 10.91 -10.09
N GLU A 33 -4.85 10.35 -11.21
CA GLU A 33 -5.03 8.93 -11.55
C GLU A 33 -4.30 7.97 -10.62
N GLN A 34 -3.09 8.33 -10.16
CA GLN A 34 -2.34 7.49 -9.23
C GLN A 34 -3.00 7.53 -7.86
N ARG A 35 -3.43 8.70 -7.39
CA ARG A 35 -4.22 8.82 -6.15
C ARG A 35 -5.52 8.02 -6.21
N ALA A 36 -6.20 8.02 -7.35
CA ALA A 36 -7.41 7.21 -7.53
C ALA A 36 -7.12 5.71 -7.42
N LYS A 37 -5.98 5.23 -7.97
CA LYS A 37 -5.53 3.84 -7.84
C LYS A 37 -5.13 3.46 -6.42
N ASP A 38 -4.44 4.35 -5.71
CA ASP A 38 -4.07 4.16 -4.31
C ASP A 38 -5.33 4.04 -3.43
N VAL A 39 -6.30 4.96 -3.60
CA VAL A 39 -7.59 4.89 -2.89
C VAL A 39 -8.34 3.60 -3.23
N GLN A 40 -8.34 3.17 -4.49
CA GLN A 40 -8.99 1.93 -4.89
C GLN A 40 -8.33 0.69 -4.27
N THR A 41 -6.99 0.69 -4.19
CA THR A 41 -6.20 -0.39 -3.59
C THR A 41 -6.43 -0.46 -2.08
N GLU A 42 -6.42 0.69 -1.41
CA GLU A 42 -6.70 0.79 0.02
C GLU A 42 -8.14 0.34 0.34
N ALA A 43 -9.11 0.78 -0.46
CA ALA A 43 -10.49 0.36 -0.31
C ALA A 43 -10.67 -1.14 -0.54
N GLN A 44 -10.01 -1.71 -1.54
CA GLN A 44 -10.05 -3.15 -1.80
C GLN A 44 -9.51 -3.96 -0.62
N GLY A 45 -8.34 -3.57 -0.09
CA GLY A 45 -7.77 -4.20 1.12
C GLY A 45 -8.71 -4.08 2.32
N THR A 46 -9.31 -2.91 2.49
CA THR A 46 -10.27 -2.65 3.58
C THR A 46 -11.53 -3.51 3.46
N ILE A 47 -12.09 -3.64 2.26
CA ILE A 47 -13.25 -4.50 1.99
C ILE A 47 -12.92 -5.97 2.27
N SER A 48 -11.77 -6.46 1.79
CA SER A 48 -11.36 -7.85 2.05
C SER A 48 -11.06 -8.13 3.52
N TRP A 49 -10.62 -7.13 4.29
CA TRP A 49 -10.51 -7.24 5.74
C TRP A 49 -11.89 -7.29 6.40
N LEU A 50 -12.83 -6.40 6.01
CA LEU A 50 -14.20 -6.40 6.53
C LEU A 50 -14.94 -7.71 6.23
N GLU A 51 -14.71 -8.32 5.06
CA GLU A 51 -15.30 -9.61 4.68
C GLU A 51 -14.88 -10.76 5.63
N GLN A 52 -13.69 -10.67 6.24
CA GLN A 52 -13.20 -11.66 7.20
C GLN A 52 -13.78 -11.47 8.62
N LEU A 53 -14.40 -10.33 8.90
CA LEU A 53 -14.96 -10.00 10.20
C LEU A 53 -16.42 -10.43 10.34
N THR A 54 -16.80 -10.75 11.58
CA THR A 54 -18.21 -10.94 11.93
C THR A 54 -19.01 -9.64 11.73
N PRO A 55 -20.34 -9.71 11.55
CA PRO A 55 -21.16 -8.51 11.37
C PRO A 55 -20.98 -7.48 12.50
N GLU A 56 -20.90 -7.94 13.75
CA GLU A 56 -20.68 -7.07 14.92
C GLU A 56 -19.31 -6.40 14.90
N GLN A 57 -18.25 -7.14 14.54
CA GLN A 57 -16.90 -6.60 14.40
C GLN A 57 -16.80 -5.60 13.25
N ARG A 58 -17.48 -5.84 12.13
CA ARG A 58 -17.56 -4.87 11.02
C ARG A 58 -18.21 -3.57 11.49
N GLN A 59 -19.35 -3.64 12.16
CA GLN A 59 -20.02 -2.45 12.67
C GLN A 59 -19.14 -1.70 13.69
N ALA A 60 -18.46 -2.43 14.58
CA ALA A 60 -17.51 -1.84 15.52
C ALA A 60 -16.33 -1.17 14.81
N ALA A 61 -15.79 -1.77 13.75
CA ALA A 61 -14.71 -1.20 12.94
C ALA A 61 -15.15 0.08 12.21
N LEU A 62 -16.33 0.04 11.59
CA LEU A 62 -16.92 1.19 10.91
C LEU A 62 -17.31 2.31 11.87
N ALA A 63 -17.66 1.98 13.12
CA ALA A 63 -17.96 2.95 14.16
C ALA A 63 -16.70 3.60 14.74
N GLN A 64 -15.64 2.82 14.96
CA GLN A 64 -14.38 3.30 15.54
C GLN A 64 -13.50 4.06 14.55
N THR A 65 -13.60 3.73 13.26
CA THR A 65 -12.71 4.31 12.23
C THR A 65 -13.52 5.04 11.15
N PRO A 66 -13.83 6.33 11.33
CA PRO A 66 -14.59 7.12 10.35
C PRO A 66 -13.87 7.24 9.00
N GLN A 67 -12.54 7.13 9.00
CA GLN A 67 -11.73 7.12 7.78
C GLN A 67 -12.09 5.95 6.85
N ILE A 68 -12.40 4.77 7.41
CA ILE A 68 -12.86 3.62 6.61
C ILE A 68 -14.14 3.98 5.87
N LYS A 69 -15.11 4.62 6.55
CA LYS A 69 -16.36 5.04 5.89
C LYS A 69 -16.09 6.03 4.75
N ALA A 70 -15.15 6.96 4.94
CA ALA A 70 -14.77 7.91 3.90
C ALA A 70 -14.13 7.18 2.69
N THR A 71 -13.11 6.34 2.93
CA THR A 71 -12.45 5.56 1.89
C THR A 71 -13.45 4.68 1.13
N LEU A 72 -14.38 4.01 1.83
CA LEU A 72 -15.43 3.19 1.20
C LEU A 72 -16.46 4.03 0.42
N ALA A 73 -16.79 5.23 0.89
CA ALA A 73 -17.70 6.14 0.18
C ALA A 73 -17.10 6.62 -1.14
N GLU A 74 -15.78 6.82 -1.20
CA GLU A 74 -15.03 7.23 -2.39
C GLU A 74 -14.85 6.10 -3.43
N VAL A 75 -15.18 4.85 -3.08
CA VAL A 75 -15.12 3.72 -4.01
C VAL A 75 -16.15 3.87 -5.13
N LYS A 76 -15.68 4.13 -6.35
CA LYS A 76 -16.52 4.19 -7.56
C LYS A 76 -16.64 2.85 -8.29
N ASP A 77 -15.85 1.85 -7.87
CA ASP A 77 -15.86 0.53 -8.50
C ASP A 77 -17.16 -0.23 -8.17
N PRO A 78 -17.94 -0.65 -9.19
CA PRO A 78 -19.23 -1.31 -8.96
C PRO A 78 -19.11 -2.70 -8.33
N ALA A 79 -18.02 -3.43 -8.58
CA ALA A 79 -17.82 -4.76 -8.01
C ALA A 79 -17.51 -4.66 -6.51
N LEU A 80 -16.67 -3.69 -6.11
CA LEU A 80 -16.43 -3.38 -4.70
C LEU A 80 -17.69 -2.86 -4.00
N ARG A 81 -18.48 -2.01 -4.67
CA ARG A 81 -19.76 -1.52 -4.14
C ARG A 81 -20.75 -2.65 -3.87
N ALA A 82 -20.84 -3.64 -4.77
CA ALA A 82 -21.69 -4.81 -4.59
C ALA A 82 -21.27 -5.66 -3.37
N ARG A 83 -19.97 -5.78 -3.11
CA ARG A 83 -19.44 -6.50 -1.92
C ARG A 83 -19.77 -5.77 -0.62
N LEU A 84 -19.69 -4.44 -0.62
CA LEU A 84 -20.13 -3.60 0.51
C LEU A 84 -21.63 -3.78 0.80
N ASP A 85 -22.46 -3.77 -0.24
CA ASP A 85 -23.91 -3.95 -0.09
C ASP A 85 -24.27 -5.36 0.40
N ALA A 86 -23.58 -6.40 -0.09
CA ALA A 86 -23.71 -7.77 0.42
C ALA A 86 -23.33 -7.90 1.91
N MET A 87 -22.47 -7.02 2.41
CA MET A 87 -22.10 -6.93 3.81
C MET A 87 -23.07 -6.08 4.65
N GLY A 88 -24.04 -5.41 4.03
CA GLY A 88 -24.96 -4.47 4.68
C GLY A 88 -24.35 -3.09 4.95
N ILE A 89 -23.26 -2.73 4.26
CA ILE A 89 -22.56 -1.46 4.41
C ILE A 89 -22.97 -0.56 3.23
N LYS A 90 -23.71 0.51 3.51
CA LYS A 90 -24.24 1.46 2.53
C LYS A 90 -23.53 2.80 2.57
#